data_AF-A0AAU5UWM9-F1
#
_entry.id   AF-A0AAU5UWM9-F1
#
_cell.length_a   1.000
_cell.length_b   1.000
_cell.length_c   1.000
_cell.angle_alpha   90.00
_cell.angle_beta   90.00
_cell.angle_gamma   90.00
#
_symmetry.space_group_name_H-M   'P 1'
#
loop_
_entity.id
_entity.type
_entity.pdbx_description
1 polymer ?
#
loop_
_entity_poly.entity_id
_entity_poly.type
_entity_poly.pdbx_seq_one_letter_code
_entity_poly.pdbx_strand_id
1 'polypeptide(L)'
;MKIVLMELGEVLRDRRKAAGRTIASVAVDAGLSVPYIANLENGRGNPTVAALDRLATALGAQLEVRIGEVEPPPATSVGDELVSGSDRVDSVVAALADGRSRAAVRRELIATLDSLAAVLGRPPTPADLSRLLDLLVLAQPGRGR
;
A
#
# COMPACT_ATOMS: atom_id res chain seq x y z
N MET A 1 -2.23 4.59 -5.88
CA MET A 1 -1.13 4.21 -6.79
C MET A 1 -0.54 2.91 -6.26
N LYS A 2 -0.51 1.83 -7.04
CA LYS A 2 0.05 0.54 -6.58
C LYS A 2 1.58 0.65 -6.62
N ILE A 3 2.24 0.52 -5.47
CA ILE A 3 3.71 0.46 -5.41
C ILE A 3 4.12 -0.96 -5.81
N VAL A 4 4.91 -1.09 -6.86
CA VAL A 4 5.53 -2.36 -7.26
C VAL A 4 6.99 -2.29 -6.82
N LEU A 5 7.42 -3.22 -5.95
CA LEU A 5 8.83 -3.36 -5.61
C LEU A 5 9.53 -4.07 -6.78
N MET A 6 10.39 -3.32 -7.47
CA MET A 6 11.30 -3.85 -8.49
C MET A 6 12.73 -3.56 -8.05
N GLU A 7 13.65 -4.45 -8.41
CA GLU A 7 15.07 -4.19 -8.20
C GLU A 7 15.53 -3.03 -9.09
N LEU A 8 16.33 -2.13 -8.51
CA LEU A 8 16.79 -0.91 -9.19
C LEU A 8 17.47 -1.21 -10.54
N GLY A 9 18.27 -2.27 -10.59
CA GLY A 9 18.97 -2.68 -11.82
C GLY A 9 18.01 -3.08 -12.94
N GLU A 10 16.89 -3.72 -12.61
CA GLU A 10 15.85 -4.10 -13.58
C GLU A 10 15.15 -2.86 -14.13
N VAL A 11 14.78 -1.92 -13.26
CA VAL A 11 14.15 -0.65 -13.66
C VAL A 11 15.02 0.12 -14.66
N LEU A 12 16.33 0.22 -14.37
CA LEU A 12 17.28 0.91 -15.26
C LEU A 12 17.40 0.19 -16.61
N ARG A 13 17.54 -1.13 -16.61
CA ARG A 13 17.66 -1.96 -17.82
C ARG A 13 16.42 -1.87 -18.70
N ASP A 14 15.24 -1.99 -18.10
CA ASP A 14 13.98 -2.01 -18.85
C ASP A 14 13.71 -0.66 -19.48
N ARG A 15 13.97 0.44 -18.75
CA ARG A 15 13.84 1.79 -19.30
C ARG A 15 14.83 2.04 -20.44
N ARG A 16 16.07 1.58 -20.31
CA ARG A 16 17.05 1.65 -21.40
C ARG A 16 16.58 0.88 -22.63
N LYS A 17 16.11 -0.35 -22.46
CA LYS A 17 15.60 -1.19 -23.56
C LYS A 17 14.36 -0.58 -24.21
N ALA A 18 13.43 -0.04 -23.43
CA ALA A 18 12.25 0.65 -23.93
C ALA A 18 12.61 1.89 -24.77
N ALA A 19 13.69 2.59 -24.41
CA ALA A 19 14.24 3.69 -25.18
C ALA A 19 15.08 3.25 -26.40
N GLY A 20 15.25 1.95 -26.63
CA GLY A 20 16.06 1.42 -27.74
C GLY A 20 17.56 1.73 -27.62
N ARG A 21 18.05 2.09 -26.43
CA ARG A 21 19.42 2.57 -26.23
C ARG A 21 20.37 1.43 -25.84
N THR A 22 21.62 1.53 -26.31
CA THR A 22 22.70 0.65 -25.83
C THR A 22 23.27 1.17 -24.51
N ILE A 23 23.92 0.30 -23.72
CA ILE A 23 24.62 0.73 -22.49
C ILE A 23 25.68 1.78 -22.81
N ALA A 24 26.42 1.61 -23.91
CA ALA A 24 27.41 2.57 -24.39
C ALA A 24 26.80 3.94 -24.67
N SER A 25 25.64 4.00 -25.32
CA SER A 25 24.95 5.25 -25.60
C SER A 25 24.51 5.97 -24.32
N VAL A 26 23.95 5.24 -23.34
CA VAL A 26 23.54 5.83 -22.05
C VAL A 26 24.75 6.27 -21.23
N ALA A 27 25.85 5.52 -21.29
CA ALA A 27 27.08 5.82 -20.56
C ALA A 27 27.69 7.17 -20.96
N VAL A 28 27.70 7.45 -22.27
CA VAL A 28 28.15 8.74 -22.82
C VAL A 28 27.32 9.89 -22.24
N ASP A 29 25.99 9.80 -22.35
CA ASP A 29 25.09 10.87 -21.89
C ASP A 29 25.11 11.05 -20.37
N ALA A 30 25.22 9.96 -19.61
CA ALA A 30 25.27 10.00 -18.15
C ALA A 30 26.65 10.41 -17.61
N GLY A 31 27.69 10.48 -18.45
CA GLY A 31 29.07 10.69 -18.01
C GLY A 31 29.54 9.59 -17.05
N LEU A 32 29.20 8.34 -17.35
CA LEU A 32 29.52 7.14 -16.56
C LEU A 32 30.22 6.10 -17.43
N SER A 33 30.88 5.12 -16.82
CA SER A 33 31.53 4.06 -17.58
C SER A 33 30.55 2.94 -17.95
N VAL A 34 30.76 2.32 -19.12
CA VAL A 34 29.97 1.16 -19.58
C VAL A 34 29.99 0.01 -18.57
N PRO A 35 31.15 -0.42 -18.01
CA PRO A 35 31.19 -1.48 -17.02
C PRO A 35 30.40 -1.14 -15.75
N TYR A 36 30.41 0.13 -15.33
CA TYR A 36 29.64 0.57 -14.16
C TYR A 36 28.14 0.40 -14.38
N ILE A 37 27.61 0.88 -15.51
CA ILE A 37 26.18 0.75 -15.83
C ILE A 37 25.78 -0.71 -16.04
N ALA A 38 26.62 -1.51 -16.70
CA ALA A 38 26.38 -2.94 -16.85
C ALA A 38 26.31 -3.66 -15.50
N ASN A 39 27.16 -3.30 -14.54
CA ASN A 39 27.10 -3.84 -13.18
C ASN A 39 25.79 -3.43 -12.49
N LEU A 40 25.41 -2.15 -12.57
CA LEU A 40 24.16 -1.65 -11.97
C LEU A 40 22.93 -2.35 -12.55
N GLU A 41 22.84 -2.51 -13.87
CA GLU A 41 21.73 -3.24 -14.50
C GLU A 41 21.65 -4.70 -14.05
N ASN A 42 22.78 -5.30 -13.65
CA ASN A 42 22.86 -6.66 -13.12
C ASN A 42 22.68 -6.72 -11.59
N GLY A 43 22.26 -5.64 -10.93
CA GLY A 43 22.07 -5.58 -9.49
C GLY A 43 23.39 -5.60 -8.70
N ARG A 44 24.51 -5.22 -9.34
CA ARG A 44 25.83 -5.19 -8.71
C ARG A 44 26.31 -3.75 -8.52
N GLY A 45 26.83 -3.47 -7.32
CA GLY A 45 27.42 -2.19 -6.96
C GLY A 45 26.52 -1.33 -6.08
N ASN A 46 27.06 -0.19 -5.64
CA ASN A 46 26.37 0.75 -4.77
C ASN A 46 26.43 2.16 -5.41
N PRO A 47 25.43 2.53 -6.24
CA PRO A 47 25.45 3.81 -6.91
C PRO A 47 25.19 4.96 -5.93
N THR A 48 25.87 6.09 -6.16
CA THR A 48 25.53 7.33 -5.45
C THR A 48 24.23 7.91 -6.00
N VAL A 49 23.52 8.72 -5.20
CA VAL A 49 22.33 9.45 -5.66
C VAL A 49 22.64 10.29 -6.91
N ALA A 50 23.82 10.91 -6.96
CA ALA A 50 24.28 11.67 -8.12
C ALA A 50 24.52 10.81 -9.38
N ALA A 51 24.90 9.54 -9.23
CA ALA A 51 25.00 8.62 -10.37
C ALA A 51 23.60 8.19 -10.85
N LEU A 52 22.66 7.97 -9.93
CA LEU A 52 21.27 7.66 -10.24
C LEU A 52 20.55 8.80 -10.95
N ASP A 53 20.78 10.04 -10.51
CA ASP A 53 20.19 11.22 -11.14
C ASP A 53 20.68 11.42 -12.58
N ARG A 54 21.99 11.23 -12.81
CA ARG A 54 22.57 11.26 -14.16
C ARG A 54 22.03 10.15 -15.07
N LEU A 55 21.86 8.94 -14.53
CA LEU A 55 21.24 7.83 -15.26
C LEU A 55 19.78 8.08 -15.58
N ALA A 56 19.01 8.56 -14.60
CA ALA A 56 17.61 8.93 -14.78
C ALA A 56 17.49 9.97 -15.89
N THR A 57 18.27 11.05 -15.82
CA THR A 57 18.31 12.11 -16.82
C THR A 57 18.65 11.57 -18.22
N ALA A 58 19.72 10.76 -18.35
CA ALA A 58 20.11 10.15 -19.62
C ALA A 58 19.04 9.19 -20.20
N LEU A 59 18.17 8.64 -19.35
CA LEU A 59 17.06 7.78 -19.72
C LEU A 59 15.72 8.53 -19.84
N GLY A 60 15.73 9.87 -19.84
CA GLY A 60 14.51 10.69 -19.91
C GLY A 60 13.58 10.49 -18.71
N ALA A 61 14.15 10.27 -17.53
CA ALA A 61 13.46 10.04 -16.26
C ALA A 61 13.78 11.15 -15.27
N GLN A 62 12.95 11.27 -14.25
CA GLN A 62 13.23 12.08 -13.06
C GLN A 62 13.48 11.14 -11.88
N LEU A 63 14.56 11.38 -11.12
CA LEU A 63 14.80 10.69 -9.86
C LEU A 63 14.00 11.37 -8.75
N GLU A 64 13.14 10.61 -8.07
CA GLU A 64 12.46 11.05 -6.85
C GLU A 64 12.95 10.19 -5.68
N VAL A 65 13.49 10.83 -4.64
CA VAL A 65 13.89 10.16 -3.40
C VAL A 65 12.96 10.64 -2.29
N ARG A 66 12.18 9.72 -1.74
CA ARG A 66 11.29 9.97 -0.60
C ARG A 66 11.78 9.21 0.61
N ILE A 67 11.85 9.90 1.74
CA ILE A 67 12.02 9.29 3.06
C ILE A 67 10.70 9.52 3.79
N GLY A 68 10.04 8.42 4.17
CA GLY A 68 8.77 8.44 4.89
C GLY A 68 8.80 7.45 6.03
N GLU A 69 7.83 7.55 6.93
CA GLU A 69 7.57 6.48 7.89
C GLU A 69 7.23 5.20 7.12
N VAL A 70 7.81 4.08 7.55
CA VAL A 70 7.40 2.77 7.02
C VAL A 70 5.95 2.60 7.48
N GLU A 71 5.01 2.90 6.58
CA GLU A 71 3.63 2.51 6.80
C GLU A 71 3.67 0.98 6.94
N PRO A 72 3.32 0.43 8.12
CA PRO A 72 3.37 -1.00 8.30
C PRO A 72 2.60 -1.64 7.13
N PRO A 73 3.10 -2.76 6.55
CA PRO A 73 2.34 -3.47 5.52
C PRO A 73 0.92 -3.58 6.03
N PRO A 74 -0.12 -3.38 5.17
CA PRO A 74 -1.50 -3.33 5.62
C PRO A 74 -1.69 -4.49 6.57
N ALA A 75 -1.83 -4.17 7.86
CA ALA A 75 -1.88 -5.20 8.89
C ALA A 75 -2.96 -6.15 8.43
N THR A 76 -2.71 -7.46 8.46
CA THR A 76 -3.78 -8.44 8.33
C THR A 76 -4.94 -7.92 9.18
N SER A 77 -6.04 -7.53 8.53
CA SER A 77 -7.05 -6.73 9.21
C SER A 77 -7.68 -7.63 10.26
N VAL A 78 -7.34 -7.37 11.52
CA VAL A 78 -7.92 -8.08 12.66
C VAL A 78 -9.44 -7.85 12.66
N GLY A 79 -9.87 -6.66 12.22
CA GLY A 79 -11.27 -6.37 11.95
C GLY A 79 -11.90 -7.31 10.92
N ASP A 80 -11.23 -7.57 9.79
CA ASP A 80 -11.72 -8.48 8.74
C ASP A 80 -11.82 -9.93 9.23
N GLU A 81 -10.82 -10.40 10.00
CA GLU A 81 -10.87 -11.72 10.63
C GLU A 81 -12.05 -11.87 11.60
N LEU A 82 -12.30 -10.85 12.43
CA LEU A 82 -13.41 -10.86 13.39
C LEU A 82 -14.79 -10.74 12.73
N VAL A 83 -14.87 -10.04 11.60
CA VAL A 83 -16.10 -9.78 10.86
C VAL A 83 -16.48 -10.96 9.96
N SER A 84 -15.49 -11.72 9.49
CA SER A 84 -15.69 -12.86 8.59
C SER A 84 -16.54 -13.95 9.23
N GLY A 85 -17.64 -14.35 8.56
CA GLY A 85 -18.49 -15.47 8.98
C GLY A 85 -19.40 -15.21 10.19
N SER A 86 -19.59 -13.96 10.62
CA SER A 86 -20.46 -13.63 11.76
C SER A 86 -21.89 -13.28 11.31
N ASP A 87 -22.87 -14.16 11.58
CA ASP A 87 -24.30 -13.94 11.32
C ASP A 87 -24.84 -12.65 11.97
N ARG A 88 -24.28 -12.31 13.14
CA ARG A 88 -24.64 -11.10 13.87
C ARG A 88 -24.14 -9.85 13.13
N VAL A 89 -22.93 -9.88 12.61
CA VAL A 89 -22.41 -8.80 11.77
C VAL A 89 -23.27 -8.64 10.53
N ASP A 90 -23.67 -9.73 9.88
CA ASP A 90 -24.53 -9.70 8.69
C ASP A 90 -25.89 -9.04 8.99
N SER A 91 -26.47 -9.38 10.13
CA SER A 91 -27.74 -8.80 10.60
C SER A 91 -27.63 -7.29 10.84
N VAL A 92 -26.55 -6.85 11.52
CA VAL A 92 -26.30 -5.43 11.79
C VAL A 92 -25.98 -4.67 10.50
N VAL A 93 -25.11 -5.21 9.65
CA VAL A 93 -24.78 -4.63 8.33
C VAL A 93 -26.04 -4.47 7.47
N ALA A 94 -26.93 -5.47 7.48
CA ALA A 94 -28.20 -5.38 6.76
C ALA A 94 -29.13 -4.30 7.33
N ALA A 95 -29.14 -4.10 8.65
CA ALA A 95 -29.94 -3.06 9.30
C ALA A 95 -29.38 -1.64 9.02
N LEU A 96 -28.05 -1.49 8.94
CA LEU A 96 -27.35 -0.22 8.75
C LEU A 96 -27.24 0.24 7.29
N ALA A 97 -27.55 -0.63 6.32
CA ALA A 97 -27.35 -0.38 4.90
C ALA A 97 -28.37 0.61 4.27
N ASP A 98 -29.06 1.44 5.06
CA ASP A 98 -30.06 2.39 4.54
C ASP A 98 -29.45 3.34 3.50
N GLY A 99 -29.85 3.17 2.22
CA GLY A 99 -29.29 3.89 1.07
C GLY A 99 -27.82 3.57 0.72
N ARG A 100 -27.16 2.66 1.45
CA ARG A 100 -25.74 2.30 1.29
C ARG A 100 -25.60 0.83 0.91
N SER A 101 -24.51 0.46 0.22
CA SER A 101 -24.27 -0.96 -0.05
C SER A 101 -23.80 -1.69 1.22
N ARG A 102 -24.26 -2.93 1.44
CA ARG A 102 -23.79 -3.78 2.56
C ARG A 102 -22.26 -3.94 2.56
N ALA A 103 -21.66 -4.01 1.38
CA ALA A 103 -20.21 -4.05 1.22
C ALA A 103 -19.52 -2.77 1.72
N ALA A 104 -20.11 -1.59 1.49
CA ALA A 104 -19.59 -0.32 2.01
C ALA A 104 -19.69 -0.26 3.55
N VAL A 105 -20.84 -0.64 4.12
CA VAL A 105 -21.03 -0.70 5.58
C VAL A 105 -20.04 -1.68 6.22
N ARG A 106 -19.86 -2.87 5.63
CA ARG A 106 -18.89 -3.86 6.13
C ARG A 106 -17.46 -3.31 6.12
N ARG A 107 -17.05 -2.66 5.03
CA ARG A 107 -15.70 -2.04 4.94
C ARG A 107 -15.49 -0.97 6.02
N GLU A 108 -16.49 -0.13 6.29
CA GLU A 108 -16.39 0.87 7.34
C GLU A 108 -16.36 0.26 8.75
N LEU A 109 -17.11 -0.81 8.99
CA LEU A 109 -17.05 -1.55 10.25
C LEU A 109 -15.65 -2.13 10.48
N ILE A 110 -15.06 -2.76 9.46
CA ILE A 110 -13.69 -3.29 9.51
C ILE A 110 -12.69 -2.17 9.81
N ALA A 111 -12.77 -1.06 9.07
CA ALA A 111 -11.90 0.10 9.29
C ALA A 111 -12.04 0.70 10.69
N THR A 112 -13.26 0.67 11.26
CA THR A 112 -13.54 1.14 12.63
C THR A 112 -12.89 0.22 13.66
N LEU A 113 -12.95 -1.10 13.49
CA LEU A 113 -12.29 -2.08 14.36
C LEU A 113 -10.76 -1.95 14.30
N ASP A 114 -10.21 -1.75 13.11
CA ASP A 114 -8.78 -1.55 12.94
C ASP A 114 -8.33 -0.22 13.57
N SER A 115 -9.13 0.84 13.45
CA SER A 115 -8.89 2.11 14.14
C SER A 115 -8.99 1.99 15.67
N LEU A 116 -9.90 1.14 16.16
CA LEU A 116 -10.05 0.85 17.59
C LEU A 116 -8.78 0.19 18.16
N ALA A 117 -8.05 -0.60 17.37
CA ALA A 117 -6.79 -1.20 17.79
C ALA A 117 -5.75 -0.15 18.21
N ALA A 118 -5.66 0.95 17.46
CA ALA A 118 -4.75 2.05 17.77
C ALA A 118 -5.12 2.76 19.08
N VAL A 119 -6.42 2.91 19.36
CA VAL A 119 -6.92 3.53 20.59
C VAL A 119 -6.70 2.62 21.80
N LEU A 120 -6.89 1.31 21.65
CA LEU A 120 -6.73 0.34 22.73
C LEU A 120 -5.27 -0.02 23.02
N GLY A 121 -4.35 0.26 22.09
CA GLY A 121 -2.95 -0.20 22.16
C GLY A 121 -2.80 -1.72 22.08
N ARG A 122 -3.84 -2.44 21.62
CA ARG A 122 -3.90 -3.90 21.44
C ARG A 122 -4.86 -4.27 20.32
N PRO A 123 -4.73 -5.46 19.69
CA PRO A 123 -5.72 -5.92 18.71
C PRO A 123 -7.13 -6.01 19.32
N PRO A 124 -8.18 -5.66 18.55
CA PRO A 124 -9.56 -5.84 18.99
C PRO A 124 -9.87 -7.33 19.15
N THR A 125 -10.77 -7.64 20.07
CA THR A 125 -11.21 -9.01 20.39
C THR A 125 -12.66 -9.23 19.95
N PRO A 126 -13.16 -10.48 19.92
CA PRO A 126 -14.58 -10.76 19.68
C PRO A 126 -15.53 -10.04 20.67
N ALA A 127 -15.07 -9.79 21.89
CA ALA A 127 -15.84 -9.02 22.88
C ALA A 127 -15.93 -7.54 22.51
N ASP A 128 -14.86 -6.96 21.95
CA ASP A 128 -14.85 -5.57 21.47
C ASP A 128 -15.77 -5.42 20.26
N LEU A 129 -15.76 -6.39 19.33
CA LEU A 129 -16.71 -6.46 18.22
C LEU A 129 -18.16 -6.51 18.74
N SER A 130 -18.45 -7.38 19.70
CA SER A 130 -19.81 -7.51 20.25
C SER A 130 -20.31 -6.20 20.84
N ARG A 131 -19.47 -5.50 21.62
CA ARG A 131 -19.79 -4.18 22.19
C ARG A 131 -19.99 -3.12 21.13
N LEU A 132 -19.16 -3.11 20.08
CA LEU A 132 -19.31 -2.18 18.97
C LEU A 132 -20.65 -2.40 18.24
N LEU A 133 -21.03 -3.65 18.00
CA LEU A 133 -22.31 -3.98 17.39
C LEU A 133 -23.50 -3.57 18.27
N ASP A 134 -23.41 -3.78 19.59
CA ASP A 134 -24.43 -3.30 20.55
C ASP A 134 -24.59 -1.77 20.45
N LEU A 135 -23.47 -1.04 20.47
CA LEU A 135 -23.48 0.42 20.33
C LEU A 135 -24.09 0.89 19.01
N LEU A 136 -23.75 0.24 17.89
CA LEU A 136 -24.30 0.58 16.57
C LEU A 136 -25.81 0.34 16.49
N VAL A 137 -26.30 -0.75 17.11
CA VAL A 137 -27.73 -1.05 17.19
C VAL A 137 -28.46 -0.03 18.07
N LEU A 138 -27.88 0.35 19.20
CA LEU A 138 -28.44 1.37 20.10
C LEU A 138 -28.46 2.76 19.49
N ALA A 139 -27.47 3.08 18.65
CA ALA A 139 -27.37 4.37 17.96
C ALA A 139 -28.33 4.49 16.77
N GLN A 140 -29.01 3.42 16.34
CA GLN A 140 -30.02 3.52 15.31
C GLN A 140 -31.21 4.36 15.81
N PRO A 141 -31.63 5.40 15.07
CA PRO A 141 -32.89 6.08 15.38
C PRO A 141 -33.99 5.02 15.37
N GLY A 142 -34.72 4.92 16.47
CA GLY A 142 -35.54 3.74 16.78
C GLY A 142 -36.43 3.31 15.61
N ARG A 143 -36.40 2.02 15.29
CA ARG A 143 -37.56 1.33 14.69
C ARG A 143 -38.68 1.29 15.74
N GLY A 144 -39.20 2.47 16.08
CA GLY A 144 -40.14 2.70 17.15
C GLY A 144 -41.46 3.23 16.60
N ARG A 145 -42.17 2.42 15.81
CA ARG A 145 -43.57 2.02 16.01
C ARG A 145 -44.05 1.18 14.83
#